data_AF-A0A925TLN1-F1
#
_entry.id   AF-A0A925TLN1-F1
#
_cell.length_a   1.000
_cell.length_b   1.000
_cell.length_c   1.000
_cell.angle_alpha   90.00
_cell.angle_beta   90.00
_cell.angle_gamma   90.00
#
_symmetry.space_group_name_H-M   'P 1'
#
loop_
_entity.id
_entity.type
_entity.pdbx_description
1 polymer ?
#
loop_
_entity_poly.entity_id
_entity_poly.type
_entity_poly.pdbx_seq_one_letter_code
_entity_poly.pdbx_strand_id
1 'polypeptide(L)' 'MIIRVNDQPREVAADLALADLVRDLGLADRKGVAIAINDEVAPRSTWPTR' A
#
# COMPACT_ATOMS: atom_id res chain seq x y z
N MET A 1 -8.52 -8.67 -7.14
CA MET A 1 -9.04 -8.89 -5.77
C MET A 1 -9.46 -7.55 -5.17
N ILE A 2 -10.34 -7.55 -4.16
CA ILE A 2 -10.77 -6.31 -3.49
C ILE A 2 -10.08 -6.19 -2.14
N ILE A 3 -9.46 -5.04 -1.88
CA ILE A 3 -8.91 -4.65 -0.58
C ILE A 3 -9.60 -3.37 -0.09
N ARG A 4 -9.39 -3.01 1.18
CA ARG A 4 -9.81 -1.71 1.73
C ARG A 4 -8.58 -0.85 1.97
N VAL A 5 -8.57 0.35 1.42
CA VAL A 5 -7.53 1.36 1.66
C VAL A 5 -8.19 2.54 2.35
N ASN A 6 -7.84 2.81 3.61
CA ASN A 6 -8.49 3.84 4.43
C ASN A 6 -10.02 3.77 4.34
N ASP A 7 -10.57 2.57 4.56
CA ASP A 7 -11.99 2.23 4.48
C ASP A 7 -12.66 2.28 3.11
N GLN A 8 -11.94 2.66 2.06
CA GLN A 8 -12.48 2.67 0.70
C GLN A 8 -12.16 1.34 -0.01
N PRO A 9 -13.18 0.65 -0.56
CA PRO A 9 -12.94 -0.55 -1.35
C PRO A 9 -12.19 -0.20 -2.63
N ARG A 10 -11.18 -1.01 -2.96
CA ARG A 10 -10.39 -0.86 -4.18
C ARG A 10 -10.11 -2.22 -4.80
N GLU A 11 -10.29 -2.31 -6.11
CA GLU A 11 -9.86 -3.47 -6.89
C GLU A 11 -8.38 -3.34 -7.26
N VAL A 12 -7.63 -4.42 -7.06
CA VAL A 12 -6.19 -4.52 -7.32
C VAL A 12 -5.85 -5.87 -7.95
N ALA A 13 -4.71 -5.95 -8.65
CA ALA A 13 -4.14 -7.24 -9.07
C ALA A 13 -3.78 -8.08 -7.83
N ALA A 14 -3.87 -9.41 -7.96
CA ALA A 14 -3.63 -10.32 -6.83
C ALA A 14 -2.17 -10.32 -6.36
N ASP A 15 -1.25 -9.96 -7.24
CA ASP A 15 0.20 -9.92 -7.09
C ASP A 15 0.76 -8.49 -7.02
N LEU A 16 -0.11 -7.49 -6.82
CA LEU A 16 0.31 -6.09 -6.71
C LEU A 16 1.18 -5.87 -5.47
N ALA A 17 2.42 -5.43 -5.69
CA ALA A 17 3.30 -5.03 -4.59
C ALA A 17 2.84 -3.73 -3.93
N LEU A 18 3.05 -3.60 -2.63
CA LEU A 18 2.66 -2.41 -1.87
C LEU A 18 3.29 -1.13 -2.45
N ALA A 19 4.56 -1.18 -2.89
CA ALA A 19 5.22 -0.03 -3.49
C ALA A 19 4.50 0.50 -4.74
N ASP A 20 3.89 -0.39 -5.53
CA ASP A 20 3.15 -0.01 -6.73
C ASP A 20 1.80 0.61 -6.37
N LEU A 21 1.09 0.05 -5.39
CA LEU A 21 -0.13 0.65 -4.85
C LEU A 21 0.12 2.08 -4.32
N VAL A 22 1.24 2.30 -3.61
CA VAL A 22 1.63 3.62 -3.09
C VAL A 22 1.90 4.61 -4.22
N ARG A 23 2.48 4.15 -5.34
CA ARG A 23 2.69 4.97 -6.53
C ARG A 23 1.38 5.36 -7.18
N ASP A 24 0.46 4.41 -7.33
CA ASP A 24 -0.87 4.65 -7.90
C ASP A 24 -1.72 5.61 -7.05
N LEU A 25 -1.45 5.67 -5.75
CA LEU A 25 -2.06 6.63 -4.83
C LEU A 25 -1.40 8.02 -4.87
N GLY A 26 -0.34 8.21 -5.68
CA GLY A 26 0.40 9.47 -5.76
C GLY A 26 1.24 9.76 -4.52
N LEU A 27 1.59 8.73 -3.74
CA LEU A 27 2.28 8.86 -2.45
C LEU A 27 3.75 8.42 -2.48
N ALA A 28 4.25 7.89 -3.60
CA ALA A 28 5.60 7.31 -3.69
C ALA A 28 6.71 8.28 -3.26
N ASP A 29 6.63 9.53 -3.72
CA ASP A 29 7.62 10.58 -3.45
C ASP A 29 7.35 11.38 -2.16
N ARG A 30 6.23 11.11 -1.49
CA ARG A 30 5.84 11.82 -0.28
C ARG A 30 6.64 11.30 0.92
N LYS A 31 7.35 12.22 1.59
CA LYS A 31 8.04 11.94 2.85
C LYS A 31 7.05 11.88 4.01
N GLY A 32 7.39 11.10 5.05
CA GLY A 32 6.59 11.01 6.27
C GLY A 32 5.30 10.20 6.15
N VAL A 33 5.23 9.28 5.18
CA VAL A 33 4.09 8.37 5.02
C VAL A 33 4.39 7.03 5.71
N ALA A 34 3.45 6.57 6.52
CA ALA A 34 3.39 5.22 7.08
C ALA A 34 2.15 4.51 6.54
N ILE A 35 2.24 3.18 6.43
CA ILE A 35 1.16 2.34 5.91
C ILE A 35 0.96 1.19 6.89
N ALA A 36 -0.29 0.97 7.29
CA ALA A 36 -0.69 -0.20 8.06
C ALA A 36 -1.43 -1.19 7.15
N ILE A 37 -1.15 -2.47 7.32
CA ILE A 37 -1.89 -3.58 6.72
C ILE A 37 -2.47 -4.37 7.88
N ASN A 38 -3.80 -4.43 7.98
CA ASN A 38 -4.50 -5.16 9.04
C ASN A 38 -3.95 -4.83 10.45
N ASP A 39 -3.92 -3.53 10.78
CA ASP A 39 -3.44 -2.99 12.06
C ASP A 39 -1.92 -3.12 12.33
N GLU A 40 -1.15 -3.68 11.40
CA GLU A 40 0.31 -3.77 11.50
C GLU A 40 0.99 -2.76 10.57
N VAL A 41 1.87 -1.91 11.13
CA VAL A 41 2.65 -0.96 10.31
C VAL A 41 3.70 -1.71 9.49
N ALA A 42 3.60 -1.62 8.16
CA ALA A 42 4.54 -2.24 7.24
C ALA A 42 5.84 -1.41 7.13
N PRO A 43 7.02 -1.96 7.50
CA PRO A 43 8.28 -1.25 7.37
C PRO A 43 8.55 -0.83 5.92
N ARG A 44 9.04 0.39 5.70
CA ARG A 44 9.24 0.92 4.34
C ARG A 44 10.15 0.04 3.46
N SER A 45 11.13 -0.64 4.07
CA SER A 45 12.05 -1.54 3.38
C SER A 45 11.35 -2.77 2.78
N THR A 46 10.18 -3.17 3.28
CA THR A 46 9.48 -4.37 2.78
C THR A 46 8.52 -4.06 1.65
N TRP A 47 8.18 -2.79 1.40
CA TRP A 47 7.16 -2.39 0.43
C TRP A 47 7.37 -2.94 -1.01
N PRO A 48 8.61 -3.10 -1.53
CA PRO A 48 8.80 -3.64 -2.88
C PRO A 48 8.45 -5.13 -3.04
N THR A 49 8.32 -5.87 -1.94
CA THR A 49 8.12 -7.34 -1.94
C THR A 49 6.95 -7.76 -1.05
N ARG A 50 6.08 -6.81 -0.66
CA ARG A 50 4.95 -7.02 0.25
C ARG A 50 3.65 -6.89 -0.52
#